data_AF-A0A536KGA2-F1
#
_entry.id   AF-A0A536KGA2-F1
#
_cell.length_a   1.000
_cell.length_b   1.000
_cell.length_c   1.000
_cell.angle_alpha   90.00
_cell.angle_beta   90.00
_cell.angle_gamma   90.00
#
_symmetry.space_group_name_H-M   'P 1'
#
loop_
_entity.id
_entity.type
_entity.pdbx_description
1 polymer ?
#
loop_
_entity_poly.entity_id
_entity_poly.type
_entity_poly.pdbx_seq_one_letter_code
_entity_poly.pdbx_strand_id
1 'polypeptide(L)'
;MYAAGHGIKPWRAPRAGGLSSVRRLLAAVAAVSLFGVGLALGAHGSTSAGYTTVVVQPGDTLWSIAVEHYPADDVRVRVDDIEQANGLAGPTIQVGQTLRLPS
;
A
#
# COMPACT_ATOMS: atom_id res chain seq x y z
N MET A 1 39.24 7.14 -62.43
CA MET A 1 38.29 8.25 -62.31
C MET A 1 38.56 9.01 -61.02
N TYR A 2 38.62 10.34 -61.11
CA TYR A 2 38.52 11.38 -60.08
C TYR A 2 37.44 11.05 -59.01
N ALA A 3 37.35 11.58 -57.78
CA ALA A 3 37.88 12.71 -57.01
C ALA A 3 37.60 12.35 -55.52
N ALA A 4 38.51 12.57 -54.57
CA ALA A 4 38.63 13.77 -53.73
C ALA A 4 37.35 14.21 -52.98
N GLY A 5 37.46 14.33 -51.65
CA GLY A 5 36.49 15.02 -50.78
C GLY A 5 36.78 14.75 -49.30
N HIS A 6 37.69 15.49 -48.68
CA HIS A 6 37.41 16.49 -47.61
C HIS A 6 36.60 15.91 -46.42
N GLY A 7 37.08 15.82 -45.18
CA GLY A 7 37.95 16.73 -44.45
C GLY A 7 37.14 17.67 -43.54
N ILE A 8 36.84 17.26 -42.30
CA ILE A 8 36.50 18.10 -41.12
C ILE A 8 36.58 17.20 -39.86
N LYS A 9 37.62 17.29 -39.00
CA LYS A 9 37.81 18.15 -37.81
C LYS A 9 36.74 18.03 -36.70
N PRO A 10 37.15 18.14 -35.42
CA PRO A 10 36.83 17.17 -34.38
C PRO A 10 35.75 17.67 -33.42
N TRP A 11 34.95 16.77 -32.86
CA TRP A 11 34.12 17.12 -31.72
C TRP A 11 34.74 16.59 -30.43
N ARG A 12 35.52 17.46 -29.77
CA ARG A 12 35.92 17.33 -28.37
C ARG A 12 34.93 18.13 -27.53
N ALA A 13 34.24 17.49 -26.59
CA ALA A 13 34.38 17.82 -25.16
C ALA A 13 33.44 16.93 -24.32
N PRO A 14 33.94 16.32 -23.24
CA PRO A 14 33.15 15.92 -22.10
C PRO A 14 32.96 17.14 -21.19
N ARG A 15 31.72 17.48 -20.84
CA ARG A 15 31.40 18.42 -19.76
C ARG A 15 30.15 17.90 -19.07
N ALA A 16 30.30 17.49 -17.82
CA ALA A 16 30.08 18.35 -16.65
C ALA A 16 28.58 18.70 -16.60
N GLY A 17 27.81 18.04 -15.75
CA GLY A 17 27.87 18.30 -14.33
C GLY A 17 26.59 19.03 -13.96
N GLY A 18 26.09 18.82 -12.75
CA GLY A 18 24.92 19.53 -12.29
C GLY A 18 23.93 18.61 -11.61
N LEU A 19 24.16 18.44 -10.31
CA LEU A 19 23.11 18.59 -9.31
C LEU A 19 21.73 18.11 -9.76
N SER A 20 21.52 16.81 -9.69
CA SER A 20 20.17 16.28 -9.49
C SER A 20 20.14 15.29 -8.32
N SER A 21 21.04 15.49 -7.35
CA SER A 21 20.90 14.94 -5.98
C SER A 21 19.57 15.34 -5.32
N VAL A 22 18.85 16.33 -5.88
CA VAL A 22 17.52 16.75 -5.43
C VAL A 22 16.39 16.07 -6.23
N ARG A 23 16.69 15.44 -7.36
CA ARG A 23 15.71 14.70 -8.19
C ARG A 23 15.79 13.18 -7.97
N ARG A 24 16.28 12.76 -6.82
CA ARG A 24 16.23 11.36 -6.34
C ARG A 24 15.30 11.18 -5.14
N LEU A 25 14.80 12.28 -4.57
CA LEU A 25 13.81 12.26 -3.48
C LEU A 25 12.35 12.23 -3.98
N LEU A 26 12.13 12.30 -5.30
CA LEU A 26 10.81 12.11 -5.93
C LEU A 26 10.64 10.75 -6.63
N ALA A 27 11.58 9.83 -6.44
CA ALA A 27 11.49 8.45 -6.95
C ALA A 27 11.03 7.44 -5.88
N ALA A 28 10.56 7.90 -4.72
CA ALA A 28 10.04 7.06 -3.63
C ALA A 28 8.51 6.95 -3.59
N VAL A 29 7.79 7.59 -4.53
CA VAL A 29 6.30 7.65 -4.54
C VAL A 29 5.67 6.78 -5.65
N ALA A 30 6.45 6.03 -6.45
CA ALA A 30 5.93 5.36 -7.66
C ALA A 30 6.20 3.84 -7.77
N ALA A 31 6.44 3.11 -6.66
CA ALA A 31 7.04 1.77 -6.74
C ALA A 31 6.33 0.59 -6.03
N VAL A 32 5.01 0.62 -5.81
CA VAL A 32 4.29 -0.64 -5.44
C VAL A 32 2.92 -0.72 -6.12
N SER A 33 2.85 -0.44 -7.42
CA SER A 33 1.57 -0.46 -8.15
C SER A 33 1.41 -1.53 -9.22
N LEU A 34 2.36 -2.42 -9.52
CA LEU A 34 2.13 -3.59 -10.39
C LEU A 34 3.38 -4.50 -10.44
N PHE A 35 3.32 -5.72 -9.88
CA PHE A 35 3.86 -6.96 -10.47
C PHE A 35 3.63 -8.15 -9.52
N GLY A 36 2.56 -8.91 -9.76
CA GLY A 36 2.24 -10.11 -8.98
C GLY A 36 1.02 -10.85 -9.50
N VAL A 37 0.85 -10.92 -10.82
CA VAL A 37 -0.16 -11.77 -11.45
C VAL A 37 0.39 -13.19 -11.50
N GLY A 38 0.08 -13.97 -10.45
CA GLY A 38 0.35 -15.40 -10.36
C GLY A 38 -0.98 -16.16 -10.42
N LEU A 39 -1.20 -16.85 -11.53
CA LEU A 39 -2.38 -17.67 -11.83
C LEU A 39 -2.54 -18.83 -10.82
N ALA A 40 -3.45 -18.72 -9.86
CA ALA A 40 -3.97 -19.84 -9.07
C ALA A 40 -5.48 -19.98 -9.30
N LEU A 41 -5.83 -20.77 -10.30
CA LEU A 41 -7.18 -21.22 -10.57
C LEU A 41 -7.59 -22.21 -9.47
N GLY A 42 -8.16 -21.69 -8.38
CA GLY A 42 -8.67 -22.49 -7.28
C GLY A 42 -9.79 -21.76 -6.57
N ALA A 43 -11.02 -21.99 -7.03
CA ALA A 43 -12.27 -21.61 -6.37
C ALA A 43 -12.39 -20.12 -5.99
N HIS A 44 -12.94 -19.33 -6.94
CA HIS A 44 -13.65 -18.10 -6.63
C HIS A 44 -14.90 -18.44 -5.81
N GLY A 45 -14.68 -18.72 -4.52
CA GLY A 45 -15.64 -18.46 -3.47
C GLY A 45 -15.22 -17.19 -2.76
N SER A 46 -15.00 -16.10 -3.50
CA SER A 46 -14.94 -14.76 -2.91
C SER A 46 -16.35 -14.42 -2.45
N THR A 47 -16.81 -15.08 -1.38
CA THR A 47 -17.83 -14.50 -0.52
C THR A 47 -17.23 -13.16 -0.14
N SER A 48 -17.73 -12.08 -0.76
CA SER A 48 -17.37 -10.73 -0.35
C SER A 48 -17.81 -10.65 1.08
N ALA A 49 -16.91 -10.96 2.02
CA ALA A 49 -17.17 -10.84 3.44
C ALA A 49 -17.65 -9.41 3.61
N GLY A 50 -18.91 -9.27 4.02
CA GLY A 50 -19.46 -7.96 4.31
C GLY A 50 -18.54 -7.33 5.34
N TYR A 51 -18.20 -6.06 5.15
CA TYR A 51 -17.52 -5.33 6.19
C TYR A 51 -18.29 -4.06 6.49
N THR A 52 -18.49 -3.82 7.78
CA THR A 52 -18.94 -2.53 8.27
C THR A 52 -17.71 -1.69 8.57
N THR A 53 -17.79 -0.39 8.28
CA THR A 53 -16.69 0.53 8.55
C THR A 53 -17.05 1.41 9.74
N VAL A 54 -16.17 1.47 10.74
CA VAL A 54 -16.36 2.26 11.96
C VAL A 54 -15.17 3.20 12.13
N VAL A 55 -15.43 4.44 12.55
CA VAL A 55 -14.39 5.41 12.90
C VAL A 55 -14.23 5.43 14.41
N VAL A 56 -13.02 5.10 14.88
CA VAL A 56 -12.67 5.05 16.30
C VAL A 56 -12.88 6.41 16.96
N GLN A 57 -13.71 6.44 18.00
CA GLN A 57 -13.99 7.63 18.80
C GLN A 57 -13.09 7.71 20.04
N PRO A 58 -12.97 8.89 20.68
CA PRO A 58 -12.28 9.00 21.95
C PRO A 58 -12.89 8.09 23.02
N GLY A 59 -12.07 7.21 23.61
CA GLY A 59 -12.50 6.25 24.63
C GLY A 59 -12.82 4.85 24.10
N ASP A 60 -12.85 4.68 22.77
CA ASP A 60 -13.06 3.38 22.16
C ASP A 60 -11.83 2.47 22.34
N THR A 61 -12.12 1.18 22.47
CA THR A 61 -11.16 0.09 22.44
C THR A 61 -11.63 -0.94 21.43
N LEU A 62 -10.74 -1.79 20.91
CA LEU A 62 -11.19 -2.91 20.06
C LEU A 62 -12.21 -3.79 20.78
N TRP A 63 -12.05 -3.95 22.10
CA TRP A 63 -12.99 -4.70 22.91
C TRP A 63 -14.38 -4.05 22.95
N SER A 64 -14.47 -2.74 23.23
CA SER A 64 -15.77 -2.05 23.28
C SER A 64 -16.46 -2.04 21.93
N ILE A 65 -15.71 -1.81 20.85
CA ILE A 65 -16.22 -1.89 19.48
C ILE A 65 -16.72 -3.30 19.18
N ALA A 66 -15.97 -4.35 19.54
CA ALA A 66 -16.39 -5.72 19.32
C ALA A 66 -17.66 -6.09 20.12
N VAL A 67 -17.77 -5.65 21.38
CA VAL A 67 -18.97 -5.87 22.20
C VAL A 67 -20.20 -5.21 21.60
N GLU A 68 -20.04 -3.97 21.09
CA GLU A 68 -21.14 -3.21 20.51
C GLU A 68 -21.64 -3.82 19.20
N HIS A 69 -20.73 -4.27 18.35
CA HIS A 69 -21.07 -4.78 17.01
C HIS A 69 -21.34 -6.28 16.95
N TYR A 70 -20.84 -7.06 17.92
CA TYR A 70 -21.00 -8.52 17.98
C TYR A 70 -21.52 -8.99 19.34
N PRO A 71 -22.71 -8.55 19.79
CA PRO A 71 -23.21 -8.84 21.13
C PRO A 71 -23.53 -10.32 21.39
N ALA A 72 -23.66 -11.13 20.33
CA ALA A 72 -24.00 -12.54 20.40
C ALA A 72 -22.80 -13.48 20.18
N ASP A 73 -21.64 -12.96 19.78
CA ASP A 73 -20.45 -13.75 19.46
C ASP A 73 -19.41 -13.69 20.60
N ASP A 74 -18.40 -14.56 20.51
CA ASP A 74 -17.22 -14.45 21.37
C ASP A 74 -16.43 -13.18 21.00
N VAL A 75 -16.49 -12.19 21.88
CA VAL A 75 -15.81 -10.90 21.75
C VAL A 75 -14.32 -11.07 21.48
N ARG A 76 -13.68 -12.08 22.08
CA ARG A 76 -12.23 -12.27 21.94
C ARG A 76 -11.87 -12.76 20.54
N VAL A 77 -12.69 -13.61 19.95
CA VAL A 77 -12.56 -14.02 18.54
C VAL A 77 -12.79 -12.83 17.61
N ARG A 78 -13.80 -12.01 17.91
CA ARG A 78 -14.11 -10.83 17.08
C ARG A 78 -13.05 -9.74 17.14
N VAL A 79 -12.39 -9.56 18.28
CA VAL A 79 -11.22 -8.68 18.38
C VAL A 79 -10.12 -9.17 17.45
N ASP A 80 -9.80 -10.47 17.47
CA ASP A 80 -8.78 -11.07 16.59
C ASP A 80 -9.17 -10.95 15.10
N ASP A 81 -10.44 -11.18 14.76
CA ASP A 81 -10.97 -10.97 13.41
C ASP A 81 -10.81 -9.52 12.94
N ILE A 82 -11.10 -8.54 13.81
CA ILE A 82 -10.93 -7.11 13.51
C ILE A 82 -9.44 -6.78 13.35
N GLU A 83 -8.56 -7.34 14.19
CA GLU A 83 -7.11 -7.16 14.07
C GLU A 83 -6.60 -7.67 12.73
N GLN A 84 -6.98 -8.90 12.34
CA GLN A 84 -6.62 -9.50 11.06
C GLN A 84 -7.18 -8.71 9.88
N ALA A 85 -8.46 -8.31 9.93
CA ALA A 85 -9.12 -7.58 8.86
C ALA A 85 -8.50 -6.19 8.61
N ASN A 86 -7.88 -5.59 9.63
CA ASN A 86 -7.26 -4.27 9.56
C ASN A 86 -5.72 -4.30 9.54
N GLY A 87 -5.10 -5.49 9.57
CA GLY A 87 -3.65 -5.65 9.62
C GLY A 87 -3.01 -5.04 10.87
N LEU A 88 -3.71 -5.10 12.01
CA LEU A 88 -3.21 -4.60 13.29
C LEU A 88 -2.21 -5.60 13.88
N ALA A 89 -1.12 -5.10 14.45
CA ALA A 89 -0.13 -5.92 15.15
C ALA A 89 -0.50 -6.23 16.61
N GLY A 90 -1.67 -5.75 17.06
CA GLY A 90 -2.18 -5.88 18.41
C GLY A 90 -3.31 -4.88 18.67
N PRO A 91 -3.84 -4.82 19.91
CA PRO A 91 -5.13 -4.19 20.18
C PRO A 91 -5.10 -2.66 20.24
N THR A 92 -3.97 -2.07 19.85
CA THR A 92 -3.76 -0.63 19.88
C THR A 92 -4.41 0.01 18.67
N ILE A 93 -5.35 0.91 18.92
CA ILE A 93 -6.06 1.69 17.91
C ILE A 93 -5.93 3.18 18.21
N GLN A 94 -6.06 4.00 17.18
CA GLN A 94 -5.94 5.46 17.28
C GLN A 94 -7.30 6.12 17.04
N VAL A 95 -7.59 7.20 17.76
CA VAL A 95 -8.79 8.01 17.53
C VAL A 95 -8.78 8.56 16.10
N GLY A 96 -9.91 8.47 15.42
CA GLY A 96 -10.06 8.84 14.00
C GLY A 96 -9.61 7.75 13.03
N GLN A 97 -9.03 6.64 13.51
CA GLN A 97 -8.73 5.48 12.69
C GLN A 97 -10.01 4.86 12.15
N THR A 98 -9.99 4.48 10.88
CA THR A 98 -11.09 3.76 10.25
C THR A 98 -10.82 2.26 10.34
N LEU A 99 -11.73 1.52 10.97
CA LEU A 99 -11.65 0.08 11.15
C LEU A 99 -12.71 -0.63 10.30
N ARG A 100 -12.31 -1.76 9.73
CA ARG A 100 -13.15 -2.70 9.00
C ARG A 100 -13.57 -3.82 9.94
N LEU A 101 -14.87 -3.95 10.13
CA LEU A 101 -15.49 -4.96 10.99
C LEU A 101 -16.10 -6.04 10.09
N PRO A 102 -15.61 -7.29 10.13
CA PRO A 102 -16.16 -8.38 9.32
C PRO A 102 -17.59 -8.76 9.76
N SER A 103 -18.52 -8.96 8.84
CA SER A 103 -19.92 -9.31 9.13
C SER A 103 -20.10 -10.71 9.70
#